data_AF-A0A182JMC0-F1
#
_entry.id   AF-A0A182JMC0-F1
#
_cell.length_a   1.000
_cell.length_b   1.000
_cell.length_c   1.000
_cell.angle_alpha   90.00
_cell.angle_beta   90.00
_cell.angle_gamma   90.00
#
_symmetry.space_group_name_H-M   'P 1'
#
loop_
_entity.id
_entity.type
_entity.pdbx_description
1 polymer ?
#
loop_
_entity_poly.entity_id
_entity_poly.type
_entity_poly.pdbx_seq_one_letter_code
_entity_poly.pdbx_strand_id
1 'polypeptide(L)'
;MPMKIIINVGEKQHNFLLLCEDTCQNVADVKQFCYCRFPHLQNGADLRIFWNDQDGDEICVVTDDDYKSFMLAAGEDKHRLYVEAKEAMQVDASVCPVQSAPDDYAVASRPVHQNIICDACDREVVGHLYRCLTCYGYELCMTCESKYRHKDHIMLRIPRPLRSRTLSYQVIERMERYAAKLDLMLADGDVDGKKLVTVEADYSTDKKR
;
A
#
# COMPACT_ATOMS: atom_id res chain seq x y z
N MET A 1 13.98 -11.50 -2.28
CA MET A 1 13.09 -12.21 -3.22
C MET A 1 11.70 -11.56 -3.14
N PRO A 2 10.90 -11.54 -4.21
CA PRO A 2 9.56 -10.94 -4.14
C PRO A 2 8.62 -11.79 -3.27
N MET A 3 7.94 -11.17 -2.31
CA MET A 3 6.98 -11.83 -1.42
C MET A 3 5.59 -11.27 -1.64
N LYS A 4 4.60 -12.15 -1.77
CA LYS A 4 3.20 -11.75 -1.89
C LYS A 4 2.48 -12.00 -0.57
N ILE A 5 1.91 -10.95 0.02
CA ILE A 5 0.97 -11.08 1.15
C ILE A 5 -0.45 -10.91 0.62
N ILE A 6 -1.32 -11.84 0.97
CA ILE A 6 -2.74 -11.82 0.65
C ILE A 6 -3.51 -11.63 1.96
N ILE A 7 -4.19 -10.51 2.13
CA ILE A 7 -4.92 -10.18 3.34
C ILE A 7 -6.42 -10.25 3.05
N ASN A 8 -7.10 -11.16 3.73
CA ASN A 8 -8.55 -11.33 3.70
C ASN A 8 -9.15 -10.60 4.91
N VAL A 9 -9.94 -9.56 4.66
CA VAL A 9 -10.69 -8.82 5.68
C VAL A 9 -12.18 -8.93 5.33
N GLY A 10 -12.93 -9.71 6.12
CA GLY A 10 -14.32 -10.06 5.79
C GLY A 10 -14.41 -10.79 4.44
N GLU A 11 -15.17 -10.25 3.50
CA GLU A 11 -15.34 -10.80 2.13
C GLU A 11 -14.30 -10.26 1.12
N LYS A 12 -13.43 -9.33 1.54
CA LYS A 12 -12.49 -8.66 0.64
C LYS A 12 -11.09 -9.25 0.74
N GLN A 13 -10.51 -9.56 -0.42
CA GLN A 13 -9.14 -10.01 -0.56
C GLN A 13 -8.25 -8.88 -1.11
N HIS A 14 -7.20 -8.54 -0.37
CA HIS A 14 -6.21 -7.54 -0.72
C HIS A 14 -4.88 -8.23 -1.05
N ASN A 15 -4.25 -7.87 -2.18
CA ASN A 15 -3.03 -8.51 -2.66
C ASN A 15 -1.87 -7.50 -2.64
N PHE A 16 -0.82 -7.80 -1.88
CA PHE A 16 0.36 -6.94 -1.76
C PHE A 16 1.59 -7.68 -2.26
N LEU A 17 2.37 -7.04 -3.14
CA LEU A 17 3.65 -7.55 -3.60
C LEU A 17 4.78 -6.72 -2.98
N LEU A 18 5.59 -7.36 -2.17
CA LEU A 18 6.74 -6.80 -1.47
C LEU A 18 8.00 -7.14 -2.24
N LEU A 19 8.86 -6.15 -2.47
CA LEU A 19 10.09 -6.30 -3.25
C LEU A 19 11.29 -5.96 -2.36
N CYS A 20 12.29 -6.85 -2.35
CA CYS A 20 13.64 -6.69 -1.80
C CYS A 20 13.78 -6.10 -0.38
N GLU A 21 13.53 -4.81 -0.19
CA GLU A 21 13.72 -4.07 1.06
C GLU A 21 12.43 -4.03 1.91
N ASP A 22 11.27 -4.20 1.28
CA ASP A 22 9.96 -4.14 1.95
C ASP A 22 9.47 -5.50 2.46
N THR A 23 10.26 -6.57 2.31
CA THR A 23 9.87 -7.90 2.78
C THR A 23 9.88 -7.96 4.31
N CYS A 24 8.77 -8.42 4.90
CA CYS A 24 8.69 -8.69 6.34
C CYS A 24 9.76 -9.71 6.76
N GLN A 25 10.33 -9.55 7.95
CA GLN A 25 11.40 -10.43 8.44
C GLN A 25 10.95 -11.35 9.58
N ASN A 26 9.81 -11.06 10.19
CA ASN A 26 9.25 -11.81 11.31
C ASN A 26 7.72 -11.65 11.37
N VAL A 27 7.07 -12.35 12.31
CA VAL A 27 5.61 -12.30 12.46
C VAL A 27 5.13 -10.93 12.94
N ALA A 28 5.91 -10.23 13.76
CA ALA A 28 5.58 -8.88 14.22
C ALA A 28 5.55 -7.88 13.07
N ASP A 29 6.46 -7.98 12.10
CA ASP A 29 6.49 -7.15 10.88
C ASP A 29 5.26 -7.41 10.01
N VAL A 30 4.83 -8.67 9.88
CA VAL A 30 3.61 -9.03 9.15
C VAL A 30 2.38 -8.45 9.85
N LYS A 31 2.31 -8.57 11.18
CA LYS A 31 1.21 -7.96 11.96
C LYS A 31 1.21 -6.45 11.85
N GLN A 32 2.37 -5.80 11.99
CA GLN A 32 2.53 -4.35 11.84
C GLN A 32 2.19 -3.90 10.42
N PHE A 33 2.58 -4.68 9.41
CA PHE A 33 2.23 -4.46 8.02
C PHE A 33 0.71 -4.44 7.83
N CYS A 34 0.00 -5.38 8.47
CA CYS A 34 -1.46 -5.43 8.48
C CYS A 34 -2.08 -4.25 9.25
N TYR A 35 -1.58 -3.94 10.46
CA TYR A 35 -2.11 -2.87 11.31
C TYR A 35 -1.90 -1.47 10.75
N CYS A 36 -0.79 -1.20 10.09
CA CYS A 36 -0.56 0.07 9.41
C CYS A 36 -1.50 0.26 8.21
N ARG A 37 -1.96 -0.83 7.58
CA ARG A 37 -2.83 -0.82 6.39
C ARG A 37 -4.31 -0.89 6.71
N PHE A 38 -4.64 -1.57 7.80
CA PHE A 38 -6.00 -1.75 8.30
C PHE A 38 -6.04 -1.35 9.78
N PRO A 39 -6.03 -0.03 10.10
CA PRO A 39 -6.04 0.44 11.49
C PRO A 39 -7.24 -0.06 12.30
N HIS A 40 -8.37 -0.36 11.65
CA HIS A 40 -9.54 -0.96 12.30
C HIS A 40 -9.29 -2.36 12.87
N LEU A 41 -8.21 -3.05 12.47
CA LEU A 41 -7.79 -4.34 13.02
C LEU A 41 -6.92 -4.21 14.27
N GLN A 42 -6.45 -3.01 14.63
CA GLN A 42 -5.58 -2.77 15.79
C GLN A 42 -6.30 -3.05 17.14
N ASN A 43 -7.63 -2.98 17.17
CA ASN A 43 -8.45 -3.10 18.39
C ASN A 43 -8.92 -4.54 18.69
N GLY A 44 -8.02 -5.53 18.55
CA GLY A 44 -8.29 -6.90 19.02
C GLY A 44 -8.84 -7.86 17.96
N ALA A 45 -8.52 -7.64 16.68
CA ALA A 45 -8.77 -8.66 15.66
C ALA A 45 -7.72 -9.78 15.76
N ASP A 46 -8.18 -11.03 15.89
CA ASP A 46 -7.31 -12.19 15.76
C ASP A 46 -6.91 -12.36 14.29
N LEU A 47 -5.64 -12.04 13.98
CA LEU A 47 -5.04 -12.29 12.68
C LEU A 47 -4.55 -13.74 12.60
N ARG A 48 -5.14 -14.53 11.70
CA ARG A 48 -4.65 -15.86 11.35
C ARG A 48 -3.71 -15.74 10.15
N ILE A 49 -2.42 -15.98 10.35
CA ILE A 49 -1.39 -15.94 9.31
C ILE A 49 -1.05 -17.39 8.91
N PHE A 50 -1.02 -17.70 7.63
CA PHE A 50 -0.69 -19.05 7.14
C PHE A 50 -0.08 -19.02 5.73
N TRP A 51 0.52 -20.13 5.32
CA TRP A 51 0.96 -20.37 3.96
C TRP A 51 0.60 -21.80 3.55
N ASN A 52 0.52 -22.05 2.24
CA ASN A 52 0.26 -23.40 1.72
C ASN A 52 1.59 -23.98 1.23
N ASP A 53 1.93 -25.17 1.70
CA ASP A 53 3.17 -25.84 1.31
C ASP A 53 3.07 -26.56 -0.05
N GLN A 54 4.08 -27.35 -0.38
CA GLN A 54 4.16 -28.08 -1.66
C GLN A 54 3.15 -29.24 -1.72
N ASP A 55 2.73 -29.75 -0.57
CA ASP A 55 1.75 -30.82 -0.43
C ASP A 55 0.31 -30.27 -0.40
N GLY A 56 0.16 -28.94 -0.30
CA GLY A 56 -1.11 -28.23 -0.28
C GLY A 56 -1.69 -28.07 1.13
N ASP A 57 -0.90 -28.34 2.16
CA ASP A 57 -1.31 -28.23 3.55
C ASP A 57 -1.23 -26.78 4.04
N GLU A 58 -2.25 -26.36 4.79
CA GLU A 58 -2.29 -25.04 5.42
C GLU A 58 -1.39 -25.02 6.67
N ILE A 59 -0.23 -24.38 6.57
CA ILE A 59 0.70 -24.22 7.69
C ILE A 59 0.50 -22.84 8.33
N CYS A 60 0.00 -22.82 9.57
CA CYS A 60 -0.19 -21.60 10.35
C CYS A 60 1.14 -21.05 10.87
N VAL A 61 1.32 -19.74 10.77
CA VAL A 61 2.51 -19.02 11.25
C VAL A 61 2.14 -18.26 12.51
N VAL A 62 2.55 -18.79 13.67
CA VAL A 62 2.20 -18.20 14.98
C VAL A 62 3.42 -17.59 15.66
N THR A 63 4.59 -18.20 15.46
CA THR A 63 5.87 -17.82 16.05
C THR A 63 6.90 -17.44 14.99
N ASP A 64 7.97 -16.77 15.41
CA ASP A 64 9.07 -16.41 14.52
C ASP A 64 9.83 -17.63 13.97
N ASP A 65 9.79 -18.77 14.66
CA ASP A 65 10.37 -20.02 14.16
C ASP A 65 9.50 -20.67 13.07
N ASP A 66 8.17 -20.50 13.16
CA ASP A 66 7.25 -20.88 12.06
C ASP A 66 7.48 -20.00 10.83
N TYR A 67 7.75 -18.70 11.04
CA TYR A 67 8.08 -17.77 9.96
C TYR A 67 9.38 -18.16 9.23
N LYS A 68 10.40 -18.58 9.99
CA LYS A 68 11.65 -19.11 9.39
C LYS A 68 11.37 -20.38 8.59
N SER A 69 10.47 -21.24 9.07
CA SER A 69 10.07 -22.46 8.36
C SER A 69 9.41 -22.11 7.01
N PHE A 70 8.54 -21.10 6.97
CA PHE A 70 8.00 -20.54 5.72
C PHE A 70 9.09 -20.02 4.78
N MET A 71 10.06 -19.25 5.29
CA MET A 71 11.14 -18.69 4.48
C MET A 71 12.07 -19.78 3.91
N LEU A 72 12.28 -20.87 4.65
CA LEU A 72 13.14 -21.99 4.24
C LEU A 72 12.43 -22.96 3.28
N ALA A 73 11.14 -23.21 3.50
CA ALA A 73 10.37 -24.17 2.70
C ALA A 73 9.94 -23.62 1.33
N ALA A 74 9.91 -22.30 1.18
CA ALA A 74 9.47 -21.64 -0.05
C ALA A 74 10.51 -21.61 -1.20
N GLY A 75 11.74 -22.10 -1.02
CA GLY A 75 12.69 -22.36 -2.13
C GLY A 75 12.82 -21.26 -3.21
N GLU A 76 12.87 -21.64 -4.50
CA GLU A 76 12.76 -20.74 -5.67
C GLU A 76 11.31 -20.35 -6.01
N ASP A 77 10.34 -20.86 -5.24
CA ASP A 77 8.93 -20.61 -5.46
C ASP A 77 8.49 -19.25 -4.89
N LYS A 78 7.39 -18.74 -5.44
CA LYS A 78 6.87 -17.42 -5.04
C LYS A 78 6.42 -17.48 -3.58
N HIS A 79 7.16 -16.82 -2.67
CA HIS A 79 6.76 -16.64 -1.27
C HIS A 79 5.35 -16.03 -1.18
N ARG A 80 4.35 -16.83 -0.80
CA ARG A 80 2.95 -16.39 -0.65
C ARG A 80 2.50 -16.62 0.78
N LEU A 81 2.15 -15.54 1.45
CA LEU A 81 1.61 -15.55 2.80
C LEU A 81 0.16 -15.10 2.77
N TYR A 82 -0.71 -15.79 3.47
CA TYR A 82 -2.12 -15.47 3.63
C TYR A 82 -2.37 -14.97 5.04
N VAL A 83 -3.19 -13.94 5.18
CA VAL A 83 -3.59 -13.36 6.45
C VAL A 83 -5.10 -13.25 6.44
N GLU A 84 -5.77 -13.90 7.38
CA GLU A 84 -7.20 -13.77 7.61
C GLU A 84 -7.42 -12.92 8.86
N ALA A 85 -8.14 -11.82 8.71
CA ALA A 85 -8.58 -10.99 9.81
C ALA A 85 -10.05 -11.29 10.11
N LYS A 86 -10.33 -11.79 11.32
CA LYS A 86 -11.71 -11.87 11.83
C LYS A 86 -12.05 -10.56 12.52
N GLU A 87 -12.93 -9.78 11.91
CA GLU A 87 -13.49 -8.60 12.56
C GLU A 87 -14.28 -9.03 13.80
N ALA A 88 -13.95 -8.45 14.96
CA ALA A 88 -14.77 -8.58 16.15
C ALA A 88 -16.10 -7.86 15.89
N MET A 89 -17.15 -8.66 15.71
CA MET A 89 -18.49 -8.26 15.31
C MET A 89 -19.02 -7.03 16.07
N GLN A 90 -19.30 -5.95 15.34
CA GLN A 90 -20.43 -5.05 15.64
C GLN A 90 -21.22 -4.73 14.36
N VAL A 91 -22.52 -4.96 14.46
CA VAL A 91 -23.57 -4.84 13.44
C VAL A 91 -23.80 -3.38 13.00
N ASP A 92 -23.94 -3.13 11.69
CA ASP A 92 -25.24 -2.80 11.06
C ASP A 92 -25.12 -2.70 9.52
N ALA A 93 -26.24 -2.98 8.86
CA ALA A 93 -26.45 -3.16 7.44
C ALA A 93 -26.37 -1.87 6.61
N SER A 94 -26.00 -1.99 5.33
CA SER A 94 -26.95 -1.84 4.20
C SER A 94 -26.19 -1.66 2.88
N VAL A 95 -26.39 -2.61 1.97
CA VAL A 95 -25.91 -2.60 0.58
C VAL A 95 -26.79 -1.67 -0.25
N CYS A 96 -26.21 -0.94 -1.19
CA CYS A 96 -26.95 -0.34 -2.31
C CYS A 96 -26.25 -0.68 -3.64
N PRO A 97 -26.93 -1.29 -4.61
CA PRO A 97 -26.36 -1.60 -5.91
C PRO A 97 -26.63 -0.47 -6.92
N VAL A 98 -25.89 -0.50 -8.03
CA VAL A 98 -26.34 -0.21 -9.42
C VAL A 98 -25.70 0.97 -10.19
N GLN A 99 -25.18 0.57 -11.35
CA GLN A 99 -25.07 1.18 -12.70
C GLN A 99 -24.00 2.19 -13.12
N SER A 100 -23.31 1.70 -14.14
CA SER A 100 -22.54 2.32 -15.21
C SER A 100 -23.40 3.25 -16.10
N ALA A 101 -22.79 4.33 -16.58
CA ALA A 101 -23.13 4.91 -17.88
C ALA A 101 -21.84 5.46 -18.53
N PRO A 102 -21.76 5.46 -19.87
CA PRO A 102 -20.53 5.58 -20.63
C PRO A 102 -20.29 7.03 -21.07
N ASP A 103 -19.03 7.40 -21.29
CA ASP A 103 -18.72 8.43 -22.28
C ASP A 103 -17.52 7.99 -23.11
N ASP A 104 -17.81 7.90 -24.41
CA ASP A 104 -16.96 7.56 -25.52
C ASP A 104 -15.98 8.71 -25.81
N TYR A 105 -15.17 8.54 -26.85
CA TYR A 105 -14.22 9.49 -27.46
C TYR A 105 -12.73 9.31 -27.08
N ALA A 106 -12.02 8.84 -28.10
CA ALA A 106 -10.58 8.62 -28.27
C ALA A 106 -9.98 7.38 -27.59
N VAL A 107 -10.42 6.19 -28.06
CA VAL A 107 -9.68 4.93 -27.96
C VAL A 107 -8.48 4.97 -28.94
N ALA A 108 -7.47 5.77 -28.59
CA ALA A 108 -6.15 5.71 -29.20
C ALA A 108 -5.12 5.91 -28.07
N SER A 109 -4.72 4.77 -27.49
CA SER A 109 -3.63 4.60 -26.52
C SER A 109 -3.60 5.59 -25.33
N ARG A 110 -4.59 5.53 -24.44
CA ARG A 110 -4.41 6.13 -23.10
C ARG A 110 -3.27 5.39 -22.39
N PRO A 111 -2.33 6.10 -21.73
CA PRO A 111 -1.21 5.45 -21.06
C PRO A 111 -1.75 4.54 -19.95
N VAL A 112 -1.28 3.30 -19.95
CA VAL A 112 -1.62 2.31 -18.92
C VAL A 112 -0.55 2.32 -17.85
N HIS A 113 -0.95 2.52 -16.61
CA HIS A 113 -0.07 2.41 -15.46
C HIS A 113 0.03 0.92 -15.06
N GLN A 114 0.96 0.21 -15.72
CA GLN A 114 1.15 -1.22 -15.51
C GLN A 114 1.48 -1.53 -14.05
N ASN A 115 0.82 -2.56 -13.51
CA ASN A 115 0.97 -3.02 -12.13
C ASN A 115 0.43 -2.03 -11.07
N ILE A 116 -0.42 -1.07 -11.46
CA ILE A 116 -1.10 -0.16 -10.54
C ILE A 116 -2.62 -0.35 -10.66
N ILE A 117 -3.24 -0.68 -9.53
CA ILE A 117 -4.67 -0.99 -9.42
C ILE A 117 -5.35 0.13 -8.64
N CYS A 118 -6.51 0.58 -9.12
CA CYS A 118 -7.29 1.61 -8.45
C CYS A 118 -7.96 1.05 -7.18
N ASP A 119 -7.68 1.63 -6.01
CA ASP A 119 -8.22 1.19 -4.71
C ASP A 119 -9.73 1.36 -4.54
N ALA A 120 -10.38 2.15 -5.41
CA ALA A 120 -11.82 2.36 -5.34
C ALA A 120 -12.64 1.47 -6.31
N CYS A 121 -12.00 0.86 -7.32
CA CYS A 121 -12.74 0.04 -8.29
C CYS A 121 -12.03 -1.22 -8.75
N ASP A 122 -10.85 -1.52 -8.18
CA ASP A 122 -10.06 -2.73 -8.38
C ASP A 122 -9.69 -3.03 -9.84
N ARG A 123 -9.68 -1.98 -10.68
CA ARG A 123 -9.27 -2.05 -12.08
C ARG A 123 -7.92 -1.39 -12.28
N GLU A 124 -7.19 -1.90 -13.27
CA GLU A 124 -5.94 -1.29 -13.71
C GLU A 124 -6.15 0.17 -14.10
N VAL A 125 -5.22 1.03 -13.70
CA VAL A 125 -5.32 2.46 -13.94
C VAL A 125 -4.98 2.79 -15.40
N VAL A 126 -6.00 3.20 -16.13
CA VAL A 126 -5.89 3.67 -17.52
C VAL A 126 -6.06 5.19 -17.57
N GLY A 127 -5.11 5.89 -18.18
CA GLY A 127 -5.08 7.34 -18.28
C GLY A 127 -4.29 7.98 -17.14
N HIS A 128 -4.92 8.84 -16.35
CA HIS A 128 -4.26 9.49 -15.22
C HIS A 128 -4.36 8.66 -13.96
N LEU A 129 -3.22 8.51 -13.30
CA LEU A 129 -3.12 7.98 -11.94
C LEU A 129 -3.21 9.15 -10.95
N TYR A 130 -3.99 8.97 -9.90
CA TYR A 130 -4.08 9.90 -8.79
C TYR A 130 -3.59 9.18 -7.54
N ARG A 131 -2.47 9.63 -6.99
CA ARG A 131 -1.93 9.05 -5.77
C ARG A 131 -2.17 9.97 -4.58
N CYS A 132 -2.68 9.44 -3.48
CA CYS A 132 -2.84 10.19 -2.26
C CYS A 132 -1.48 10.49 -1.63
N LEU A 133 -1.27 11.71 -1.15
CA LEU A 133 -0.05 12.08 -0.42
C LEU A 133 -0.15 11.76 1.08
N THR A 134 -1.36 11.68 1.62
CA THR A 134 -1.60 11.34 3.03
C THR A 134 -1.71 9.83 3.24
N CYS A 135 -2.46 9.14 2.39
CA CYS A 135 -2.64 7.69 2.49
C CYS A 135 -1.54 6.96 1.74
N TYR A 136 -0.77 6.16 2.47
CA TYR A 136 0.32 5.37 1.89
C TYR A 136 -0.21 4.37 0.86
N GLY A 137 0.27 4.49 -0.37
CA GLY A 137 -0.07 3.57 -1.46
C GLY A 137 -1.50 3.68 -1.99
N TYR A 138 -2.27 4.72 -1.64
CA TYR A 138 -3.64 4.88 -2.13
C TYR A 138 -3.66 5.52 -3.52
N GLU A 139 -4.19 4.79 -4.49
CA GLU A 139 -4.14 5.07 -5.92
C GLU A 139 -5.53 5.01 -6.54
N LEU A 140 -5.92 6.07 -7.25
CA LEU A 140 -7.19 6.16 -7.96
C LEU A 140 -6.98 6.31 -9.46
N CYS A 141 -7.86 5.65 -10.22
CA CYS A 141 -8.02 5.95 -11.64
C CYS A 141 -8.80 7.26 -11.83
N MET A 142 -8.63 7.86 -13.00
CA MET A 142 -9.35 9.06 -13.42
C MET A 142 -10.87 9.00 -13.23
N THR A 143 -11.49 7.83 -13.45
CA THR A 143 -12.95 7.66 -13.27
C THR A 143 -13.38 7.64 -11.81
N CYS A 144 -12.53 7.19 -10.90
CA CYS A 144 -12.85 7.20 -9.47
C CYS A 144 -12.62 8.57 -8.86
N GLU A 145 -11.56 9.27 -9.30
CA GLU A 145 -11.30 10.64 -8.88
C GLU A 145 -12.39 11.60 -9.36
N SER A 146 -12.87 11.46 -10.61
CA SER A 146 -13.99 12.29 -11.11
C SER A 146 -15.32 12.06 -10.38
N LYS A 147 -15.44 10.93 -9.67
CA LYS A 147 -16.57 10.61 -8.77
C LYS A 147 -16.32 11.07 -7.33
N TYR A 148 -15.28 11.87 -7.11
CA TYR A 148 -14.88 12.38 -5.79
C TYR A 148 -14.66 11.28 -4.76
N ARG A 149 -14.20 10.10 -5.20
CA ARG A 149 -13.72 9.07 -4.28
C ARG A 149 -12.47 9.60 -3.59
N HIS A 150 -12.41 9.50 -2.27
CA HIS A 150 -11.23 9.90 -1.49
C HIS A 150 -10.85 11.40 -1.65
N LYS A 151 -11.85 12.28 -1.72
CA LYS A 151 -11.68 13.73 -1.93
C LYS A 151 -11.11 14.48 -0.72
N ASP A 152 -11.14 13.87 0.46
CA ASP A 152 -10.79 14.55 1.71
C ASP A 152 -9.27 14.72 1.88
N HIS A 153 -8.47 14.05 1.04
CA HIS A 153 -7.01 14.12 1.07
C HIS A 153 -6.45 14.73 -0.22
N ILE A 154 -5.23 15.27 -0.12
CA ILE A 154 -4.52 15.85 -1.26
C ILE A 154 -4.05 14.73 -2.20
N MET A 155 -4.49 14.80 -3.45
CA MET A 155 -4.15 13.84 -4.50
C MET A 155 -3.14 14.43 -5.49
N LEU A 156 -2.09 13.68 -5.78
CA LEU A 156 -1.12 13.99 -6.83
C LEU A 156 -1.54 13.32 -8.15
N ARG A 157 -1.73 14.12 -9.20
CA ARG A 157 -1.99 13.62 -10.55
C ARG A 157 -0.69 13.26 -11.26
N ILE A 158 -0.58 12.00 -11.67
CA ILE A 158 0.55 11.41 -12.40
C ILE A 158 0.06 11.05 -13.82
N PRO A 159 0.38 11.85 -14.85
CA PRO A 159 -0.22 11.69 -16.17
C PRO A 159 0.39 10.59 -17.03
N ARG A 160 1.57 10.06 -16.67
CA ARG A 160 2.26 8.96 -17.38
C ARG A 160 2.94 8.03 -16.39
N PRO A 161 3.14 6.73 -16.74
CA PRO A 161 3.84 5.78 -15.89
C PRO A 161 5.25 6.26 -15.58
N LEU A 162 5.57 6.32 -14.29
CA LEU A 162 6.92 6.63 -13.82
C LEU A 162 7.72 5.34 -13.78
N ARG A 163 8.98 5.39 -14.21
CA ARG A 163 9.89 4.24 -14.07
C ARG A 163 10.37 4.18 -12.62
N SER A 164 10.43 2.98 -12.06
CA SER A 164 10.71 2.69 -10.63
C SER A 164 12.08 3.17 -10.08
N ARG A 165 12.87 3.93 -10.85
CA ARG A 165 14.20 4.44 -10.47
C ARG A 165 14.45 5.88 -10.92
N THR A 166 13.39 6.61 -11.27
CA THR A 166 13.50 7.99 -11.74
C THR A 166 13.47 8.96 -10.56
N LEU A 167 14.17 10.10 -10.65
CA LEU A 167 14.15 11.15 -9.62
C LEU A 167 12.72 11.59 -9.25
N SER A 168 11.80 11.58 -10.23
CA SER A 168 10.39 11.90 -10.01
C SER A 168 9.71 10.96 -9.02
N TYR A 169 10.03 9.67 -9.02
CA TYR A 169 9.48 8.70 -8.08
C TYR A 169 9.98 8.98 -6.64
N GLN A 170 11.28 9.26 -6.49
CA GLN A 170 11.87 9.62 -5.19
C GLN A 170 11.31 10.93 -4.61
N VAL A 171 10.96 11.89 -5.46
CA VAL A 171 10.32 13.13 -5.03
C VAL A 171 8.93 12.85 -4.48
N ILE A 172 8.15 11.98 -5.13
CA ILE A 172 6.81 11.61 -4.69
C ILE A 172 6.87 10.91 -3.32
N GLU A 173 7.78 9.96 -3.12
CA GLU A 173 7.97 9.30 -1.81
C GLU A 173 8.41 10.29 -0.70
N ARG A 174 9.19 11.31 -1.04
CA ARG A 174 9.55 12.37 -0.09
C ARG A 174 8.34 13.24 0.24
N MET A 175 7.49 13.54 -0.74
CA MET A 175 6.26 14.31 -0.55
C MET A 175 5.28 13.53 0.35
N GLU A 176 5.07 12.24 0.11
CA GLU A 176 4.22 11.38 0.94
C GLU A 176 4.69 11.37 2.40
N ARG A 177 6.00 11.19 2.63
CA ARG A 177 6.57 11.24 4.00
C ARG A 177 6.38 12.60 4.67
N TYR A 178 6.50 13.68 3.92
CA TYR A 178 6.32 15.02 4.44
C TYR A 178 4.85 15.31 4.77
N ALA A 179 3.92 14.90 3.91
CA ALA A 179 2.48 15.03 4.14
C ALA A 179 2.05 14.24 5.39
N ALA A 180 2.47 12.97 5.52
CA ALA A 180 2.21 12.19 6.72
C ALA A 180 2.77 12.84 8.00
N LYS A 181 3.96 13.45 7.92
CA LYS A 181 4.54 14.19 9.04
C LYS A 181 3.73 15.45 9.39
N LEU A 182 3.24 16.18 8.39
CA LEU A 182 2.39 17.36 8.62
C LEU A 182 1.05 16.97 9.25
N ASP A 183 0.43 15.89 8.80
CA ASP A 183 -0.84 15.41 9.39
C ASP A 183 -0.66 15.03 10.86
N LEU A 184 0.47 14.41 11.23
CA LEU A 184 0.83 14.18 12.63
C LEU A 184 1.00 15.49 13.41
N MET A 185 1.72 16.46 12.84
CA MET A 185 1.93 17.77 13.48
C MET A 185 0.63 18.56 13.67
N LEU A 186 -0.34 18.41 12.77
CA LEU A 186 -1.66 19.04 12.87
C LEU A 186 -2.58 18.30 13.85
N ALA A 187 -2.43 16.98 13.97
CA ALA A 187 -3.20 16.16 14.90
C ALA A 187 -2.83 16.40 16.37
N ASP A 188 -1.56 16.71 16.66
CA ASP A 188 -1.06 16.91 18.03
C ASP A 188 -1.34 18.30 18.61
N GLY A 189 -1.90 19.24 17.84
CA GLY A 189 -2.33 20.55 18.35
C GLY A 189 -1.22 21.40 18.98
N ASP A 190 0.06 21.10 18.73
CA ASP A 190 1.19 21.86 19.29
C ASP A 190 1.59 23.00 18.34
N VAL A 191 0.97 24.16 18.56
CA VAL A 191 1.38 25.43 17.97
C VAL A 191 2.55 25.98 18.78
N ASP A 192 3.74 25.38 18.67
CA ASP A 192 4.97 26.10 19.03
C ASP A 192 6.11 25.73 18.08
N GLY A 193 6.26 26.57 17.05
CA GLY A 193 7.32 26.44 16.07
C GLY A 193 8.70 26.58 16.69
N LYS A 194 9.52 25.52 16.60
CA LYS A 194 10.99 25.46 16.45
C LYS A 194 11.32 23.98 16.22
N LYS A 195 12.08 23.51 15.23
CA LYS A 195 13.16 24.08 14.43
C LYS A 195 13.25 23.20 13.17
N LEU A 196 13.15 23.81 11.99
CA LEU A 196 13.56 23.17 10.74
C LEU A 196 15.08 22.97 10.85
N VAL A 197 15.54 21.76 11.16
CA VAL A 197 16.96 21.42 11.01
C VAL A 197 17.14 21.06 9.55
N THR A 198 17.55 22.05 8.76
CA THR A 198 18.18 21.84 7.46
C THR A 198 19.42 20.99 7.68
N VAL A 199 19.38 19.74 7.24
CA VAL A 199 20.60 18.96 7.04
C VAL A 199 21.20 19.51 5.76
N GLU A 200 22.11 20.48 5.89
CA GLU A 200 22.99 20.86 4.79
C GLU A 200 23.84 19.64 4.45
N ALA A 201 23.56 19.04 3.29
CA ALA A 201 24.44 18.04 2.72
C ALA A 201 25.62 18.79 2.11
N ASP A 202 26.72 18.87 2.86
CA ASP A 202 28.02 19.33 2.37
C ASP A 202 28.48 18.42 1.22
N TYR A 203 28.21 18.82 -0.01
CA TYR A 203 28.78 18.18 -1.20
C TYR A 203 30.16 18.78 -1.44
N SER A 204 31.15 18.27 -0.70
CA SER A 204 32.57 18.53 -0.97
C SER A 204 32.94 17.90 -2.30
N THR A 205 33.08 18.73 -3.34
CA THR A 205 33.66 18.32 -4.62
C THR A 205 35.18 18.27 -4.49
N ASP A 206 35.72 17.12 -4.07
CA ASP A 206 37.16 16.85 -4.19
C ASP A 206 37.48 16.44 -5.64
N LYS A 207 37.88 17.44 -6.43
CA LYS A 207 38.37 17.29 -7.80
C LYS A 207 39.89 17.13 -7.71
N LYS A 208 40.37 15.89 -7.52
CA LYS A 208 41.81 15.60 -7.62
C LYS A 208 42.26 15.66 -9.09
N ARG A 209 43.16 16.60 -9.29
CA ARG A 209 44.05 16.79 -10.43
C ARG A 209 45.28 15.92 -10.26
#